data_AF-A0AAW6P7D1-F1
#
_entry.id   AF-A0AAW6P7D1-F1
#
_cell.length_a   1.000
_cell.length_b   1.000
_cell.length_c   1.000
_cell.angle_alpha   90.00
_cell.angle_beta   90.00
_cell.angle_gamma   90.00
#
_symmetry.space_group_name_H-M   'P 1'
#
loop_
_entity.id
_entity.type
_entity.pdbx_description
1 polymer ?
#
loop_
_entity_poly.entity_id
_entity_poly.type
_entity_poly.pdbx_seq_one_letter_code
_entity_poly.pdbx_strand_id
1 'polypeptide(L)'
;MRTITLIFSVVAIAGCSTSAISPDRADKVPAGSVYGFQTPSSALDARITFTRDSGLSGSACDFIFAIDGVRAASVGISETATFYHAPDPVILSVAPTSICSGDVQELAVDLKPGYAYQFRGFRNASGDPGISATGRAPYPYANAGTTIPAPAGGMLTKEQWRQIDELNSQTGLPYDEYQRRYQQIMGGGSTGDGGGYRPNTRH
;
A
#
# COMPACT_ATOMS: atom_id res chain seq x y z
N MET A 1 29.68 50.85 24.17
CA MET A 1 29.46 49.39 24.03
C MET A 1 27.96 49.14 23.95
N ARG A 2 27.36 49.28 22.77
CA ARG A 2 25.90 49.25 22.53
C ARG A 2 25.52 48.26 21.41
N THR A 3 26.47 47.43 20.98
CA THR A 3 26.37 46.65 19.74
C THR A 3 26.37 45.13 19.95
N ILE A 4 26.34 44.63 21.19
CA ILE A 4 26.42 43.17 21.45
C ILE A 4 25.04 42.51 21.54
N THR A 5 23.94 43.28 21.66
CA THR A 5 22.58 42.73 21.82
C THR A 5 21.89 42.34 20.50
N LEU A 6 22.60 42.25 19.38
CA LEU A 6 22.00 41.99 18.06
C LEU A 6 22.40 40.64 17.43
N ILE A 7 23.21 39.82 18.10
CA ILE A 7 23.71 38.54 17.55
C ILE A 7 22.87 37.33 18.01
N PHE A 8 21.88 37.51 18.88
CA PHE A 8 21.05 36.40 19.38
C PHE A 8 19.83 36.04 18.50
N SER A 9 19.69 36.66 17.32
CA SER A 9 18.44 36.61 16.54
C SER A 9 18.48 35.78 15.25
N VAL A 10 19.52 34.97 14.99
CA VAL A 10 19.62 34.21 13.72
C VAL A 10 19.89 32.73 13.94
N VAL A 11 18.98 32.05 14.67
CA VAL A 11 18.80 30.60 14.55
C VAL A 11 17.31 30.29 14.56
N ALA A 12 16.60 30.75 13.52
CA ALA A 12 15.25 30.24 13.23
C ALA A 12 15.41 28.89 12.54
N ILE A 13 15.29 27.84 13.33
CA ILE A 13 15.34 26.44 12.91
C ILE A 13 14.17 26.20 11.94
N ALA A 14 14.45 26.07 10.65
CA ALA A 14 13.52 25.51 9.68
C ALA A 14 13.43 23.99 9.88
N GLY A 15 12.83 23.57 10.99
CA GLY A 15 12.54 22.16 11.27
C GLY A 15 11.30 21.73 10.49
N CYS A 16 11.37 20.58 9.81
CA CYS A 16 10.17 19.97 9.24
C CYS A 16 9.21 19.65 10.40
N SER A 17 7.96 20.07 10.26
CA SER A 17 6.93 20.03 11.31
C SER A 17 6.58 18.60 11.78
N THR A 18 6.86 17.61 10.92
CA THR A 18 6.63 16.19 11.17
C THR A 18 7.87 15.36 10.81
N SER A 19 7.97 14.16 11.39
CA SER A 19 9.09 13.25 11.21
C SER A 19 8.60 11.86 10.82
N ALA A 20 9.34 11.20 9.92
CA ALA A 20 9.01 9.86 9.47
C ALA A 20 9.10 8.86 10.64
N ILE A 21 8.08 8.01 10.78
CA ILE A 21 8.11 6.85 11.67
C ILE A 21 7.84 5.59 10.86
N SER A 22 8.58 4.52 11.13
CA SER A 22 8.37 3.23 10.47
C SER A 22 7.09 2.56 10.99
N PRO A 23 6.36 1.79 10.16
CA PRO A 23 5.15 1.08 10.61
C PRO A 23 5.39 0.19 11.84
N ASP A 24 6.57 -0.42 11.98
CA ASP A 24 6.90 -1.31 13.10
C ASP A 24 7.10 -0.58 14.44
N ARG A 25 7.23 0.74 14.43
CA ARG A 25 7.38 1.58 15.62
C ARG A 25 6.20 2.50 15.87
N ALA A 26 5.24 2.52 14.95
CA ALA A 26 4.01 3.28 15.06
C ALA A 26 2.96 2.47 15.84
N ASP A 27 2.12 3.17 16.59
CA ASP A 27 1.00 2.56 17.29
C ASP A 27 -0.05 2.08 16.28
N LYS A 28 -0.79 1.03 16.62
CA LYS A 28 -1.89 0.57 15.76
C LYS A 28 -3.05 1.55 15.87
N VAL A 29 -3.63 1.92 14.72
CA VAL A 29 -4.89 2.67 14.71
C VAL A 29 -5.94 1.89 15.51
N PRO A 30 -6.65 2.53 16.46
CA PRO A 30 -7.69 1.88 17.25
C PRO A 30 -8.78 1.26 16.35
N ALA A 31 -9.30 0.09 16.73
CA ALA A 31 -10.28 -0.63 15.90
C ALA A 31 -11.54 0.20 15.56
N GLY A 32 -11.97 1.10 16.45
CA GLY A 32 -13.11 2.00 16.20
C GLY A 32 -12.83 3.12 15.18
N SER A 33 -11.56 3.36 14.85
CA SER A 33 -11.11 4.35 13.87
C SER A 33 -10.74 3.72 12.53
N VAL A 34 -10.98 2.42 12.36
CA VAL A 34 -10.77 1.69 11.11
C VAL A 34 -12.13 1.26 10.56
N TYR A 35 -12.44 1.69 9.35
CA TYR A 35 -13.78 1.60 8.78
C TYR A 35 -13.91 0.52 7.70
N GLY A 36 -12.80 0.06 7.11
CA GLY A 36 -12.85 -0.92 6.03
C GLY A 36 -11.49 -1.48 5.62
N PHE A 37 -11.54 -2.36 4.62
CA PHE A 37 -10.38 -2.94 3.95
C PHE A 37 -9.42 -3.73 4.87
N GLN A 38 -9.88 -4.25 6.01
CA GLN A 38 -9.02 -4.92 6.99
C GLN A 38 -8.77 -6.40 6.73
N THR A 39 -9.59 -7.01 5.88
CA THR A 39 -9.52 -8.45 5.60
C THR A 39 -9.22 -8.64 4.13
N PRO A 40 -8.16 -9.40 3.78
CA PRO A 40 -7.94 -9.78 2.39
C PRO A 40 -9.09 -10.68 1.92
N SER A 41 -9.60 -10.38 0.73
CA SER A 41 -10.59 -11.18 0.02
C SER A 41 -9.96 -12.26 -0.85
N SER A 42 -8.69 -12.08 -1.23
CA SER A 42 -7.92 -12.99 -2.07
C SER A 42 -6.46 -13.08 -1.63
N ALA A 43 -5.82 -14.21 -1.96
CA ALA A 43 -4.38 -14.41 -1.81
C ALA A 43 -3.53 -13.38 -2.56
N LEU A 44 -4.08 -12.84 -3.65
CA LEU A 44 -3.43 -11.87 -4.53
C LEU A 44 -3.71 -10.42 -4.17
N ASP A 45 -4.50 -10.16 -3.13
CA ASP A 45 -4.80 -8.78 -2.74
C ASP A 45 -3.51 -8.04 -2.37
N ALA A 46 -3.42 -6.81 -2.88
CA ALA A 46 -2.33 -5.92 -2.53
C ALA A 46 -2.53 -5.44 -1.08
N ARG A 47 -1.43 -5.38 -0.34
CA ARG A 47 -1.43 -4.84 1.02
C ARG A 47 -0.94 -3.40 1.01
N ILE A 48 -1.74 -2.51 1.55
CA ILE A 48 -1.42 -1.10 1.69
C ILE A 48 -1.20 -0.81 3.16
N THR A 49 -0.01 -0.36 3.53
CA THR A 49 0.26 0.13 4.89
C THR A 49 0.38 1.64 4.84
N PHE A 50 -0.48 2.32 5.58
CA PHE A 50 -0.42 3.77 5.73
C PHE A 50 0.01 4.11 7.15
N THR A 51 1.04 4.95 7.29
CA THR A 51 1.56 5.39 8.59
C THR A 51 1.61 6.90 8.64
N ARG A 52 0.98 7.50 9.64
CA ARG A 52 1.11 8.94 9.82
C ARG A 52 2.39 9.24 10.59
N ASP A 53 3.11 10.25 10.10
CA ASP A 53 4.29 10.79 10.74
C ASP A 53 4.08 11.15 12.21
N SER A 54 5.19 11.16 12.95
CA SER A 54 5.25 11.74 14.28
C SER A 54 5.43 13.27 14.21
N GLY A 55 5.12 13.96 15.31
CA GLY A 55 5.30 15.41 15.43
C GLY A 55 4.27 16.04 16.35
N LEU A 56 4.48 17.31 16.71
CA LEU A 56 3.52 18.07 17.51
C LEU A 56 2.46 18.77 16.65
N SER A 57 2.75 18.95 15.36
CA SER A 57 1.93 19.77 14.47
C SER A 57 0.67 19.04 14.00
N GLY A 58 -0.48 19.63 14.35
CA GLY A 58 -1.79 19.05 14.07
C GLY A 58 -2.05 17.74 14.81
N SER A 59 -1.46 17.54 15.99
CA SER A 59 -1.70 16.39 16.87
C SER A 59 -3.15 16.22 17.31
N ALA A 60 -3.89 17.32 17.36
CA ALA A 60 -5.33 17.32 17.64
C ALA A 60 -6.20 16.89 16.44
N CYS A 61 -5.61 16.73 15.25
CA CYS A 61 -6.33 16.48 14.01
C CYS A 61 -5.88 15.16 13.41
N ASP A 62 -6.75 14.16 13.36
CA ASP A 62 -6.48 12.93 12.63
C ASP A 62 -6.45 13.15 11.11
N PHE A 63 -5.81 12.22 10.41
CA PHE A 63 -5.88 12.09 8.97
C PHE A 63 -6.97 11.10 8.60
N ILE A 64 -7.87 11.48 7.70
CA ILE A 64 -8.81 10.55 7.08
C ILE A 64 -8.11 9.95 5.87
N PHE A 65 -7.74 8.67 5.98
CA PHE A 65 -7.20 7.90 4.87
C PHE A 65 -8.34 7.20 4.12
N ALA A 66 -8.37 7.34 2.80
CA ALA A 66 -9.38 6.74 1.94
C ALA A 66 -8.76 6.06 0.71
N ILE A 67 -9.46 5.05 0.22
CA ILE A 67 -9.13 4.29 -1.00
C ILE A 67 -10.34 4.47 -1.92
N ASP A 68 -10.12 5.04 -3.11
CA ASP A 68 -11.17 5.38 -4.10
C ASP A 68 -12.34 6.18 -3.51
N GLY A 69 -12.00 7.15 -2.64
CA GLY A 69 -12.97 8.01 -1.97
C GLY A 69 -13.73 7.35 -0.80
N VAL A 70 -13.54 6.05 -0.57
CA VAL A 70 -14.12 5.34 0.59
C VAL A 70 -13.20 5.47 1.79
N ARG A 71 -13.70 6.02 2.90
CA ARG A 71 -12.92 6.18 4.14
C ARG A 71 -12.50 4.81 4.66
N ALA A 72 -11.20 4.60 4.77
CA ALA A 72 -10.60 3.36 5.25
C ALA A 72 -10.24 3.45 6.74
N ALA A 73 -9.70 4.60 7.20
CA ALA A 73 -9.43 4.85 8.61
C ALA A 73 -9.30 6.35 8.95
N SER A 74 -9.48 6.67 10.24
CA SER A 74 -8.95 7.87 10.88
C SER A 74 -7.62 7.52 11.55
N VAL A 75 -6.55 8.24 11.19
CA VAL A 75 -5.18 7.90 11.57
C VAL A 75 -4.56 9.05 12.34
N GLY A 76 -4.32 8.81 13.63
CA GLY A 76 -3.68 9.72 14.56
C GLY A 76 -2.17 9.83 14.33
N ILE A 77 -1.52 10.75 15.05
CA ILE A 77 -0.08 10.95 14.94
C ILE A 77 0.66 9.70 15.40
N SER A 78 1.70 9.31 14.65
CA SER A 78 2.47 8.09 14.92
C SER A 78 1.65 6.81 14.90
N GLU A 79 0.49 6.80 14.24
CA GLU A 79 -0.31 5.60 14.08
C GLU A 79 -0.12 4.97 12.69
N THR A 80 -0.34 3.66 12.62
CA THR A 80 -0.27 2.87 11.39
C THR A 80 -1.47 1.95 11.25
N ALA A 81 -1.96 1.83 10.02
CA ALA A 81 -3.01 0.88 9.65
C ALA A 81 -2.63 0.15 8.36
N THR A 82 -3.13 -1.08 8.24
CA THR A 82 -2.93 -1.94 7.08
C THR A 82 -4.27 -2.22 6.43
N PHE A 83 -4.30 -2.16 5.12
CA PHE A 83 -5.49 -2.33 4.29
C PHE A 83 -5.19 -3.32 3.16
N TYR A 84 -6.25 -3.91 2.62
CA TYR A 84 -6.21 -4.86 1.52
C TYR A 84 -7.12 -4.39 0.41
N HIS A 85 -6.64 -4.49 -0.82
CA HIS A 85 -7.41 -4.14 -2.00
C HIS A 85 -7.09 -5.12 -3.13
N ALA A 86 -8.07 -5.36 -3.99
CA ALA A 86 -7.83 -6.11 -5.21
C ALA A 86 -6.74 -5.40 -6.06
N PRO A 87 -5.95 -6.14 -6.83
CA PRO A 87 -4.98 -5.55 -7.76
C PRO A 87 -5.70 -4.72 -8.82
N ASP A 88 -5.55 -3.40 -8.77
CA ASP A 88 -6.20 -2.43 -9.66
C ASP A 88 -5.51 -1.04 -9.50
N PRO A 89 -5.62 -0.12 -10.48
CA PRO A 89 -5.32 1.27 -10.25
C PRO A 89 -6.31 1.88 -9.26
N VAL A 90 -5.80 2.46 -8.19
CA VAL A 90 -6.59 3.11 -7.14
C VAL A 90 -6.11 4.53 -6.89
N ILE A 91 -6.98 5.34 -6.31
CA ILE A 91 -6.64 6.65 -5.76
C ILE A 91 -6.60 6.54 -4.24
N LEU A 92 -5.41 6.73 -3.68
CA LEU A 92 -5.23 6.86 -2.23
C LEU A 92 -5.36 8.34 -1.87
N SER A 93 -6.14 8.65 -0.86
CA SER A 93 -6.29 10.05 -0.42
C SER A 93 -6.12 10.22 1.08
N VAL A 94 -5.62 11.40 1.43
CA VAL A 94 -5.47 11.86 2.81
C VAL A 94 -6.13 13.22 2.92
N ALA A 95 -7.10 13.31 3.82
CA ALA A 95 -7.81 14.54 4.13
C ALA A 95 -7.63 14.88 5.61
N PRO A 96 -7.74 16.16 6.01
CA PRO A 96 -7.88 16.49 7.41
C PRO A 96 -9.27 16.04 7.91
N THR A 97 -9.39 15.80 9.22
CA THR A 97 -10.71 15.74 9.86
C THR A 97 -11.49 17.04 9.65
N SER A 98 -12.82 16.98 9.62
CA SER A 98 -13.70 18.11 9.23
C SER A 98 -13.57 19.37 10.08
N ILE A 99 -13.03 19.25 11.29
CA ILE A 99 -12.77 20.37 12.20
C ILE A 99 -11.42 21.05 11.93
N CYS A 100 -10.60 20.47 11.06
CA CYS A 100 -9.26 20.92 10.76
C CYS A 100 -9.18 21.40 9.31
N SER A 101 -8.50 22.52 9.10
CA SER A 101 -8.28 23.07 7.76
C SER A 101 -7.22 22.27 7.00
N GLY A 102 -7.38 22.22 5.69
CA GLY A 102 -6.37 21.73 4.77
C GLY A 102 -7.01 21.06 3.55
N ASP A 103 -6.25 21.03 2.47
CA ASP A 103 -6.70 20.40 1.23
C ASP A 103 -6.54 18.88 1.29
N VAL A 104 -7.39 18.19 0.53
CA VAL A 104 -7.24 16.75 0.30
C VAL A 104 -6.05 16.54 -0.63
N GLN A 105 -5.18 15.60 -0.29
CA GLN A 105 -4.13 15.13 -1.18
C GLN A 105 -4.43 13.73 -1.68
N GLU A 106 -4.18 13.50 -2.96
CA GLU A 106 -4.47 12.25 -3.65
C GLU A 106 -3.20 11.72 -4.33
N LEU A 107 -3.10 10.40 -4.39
CA LEU A 107 -2.01 9.68 -5.04
C LEU A 107 -2.59 8.49 -5.79
N ALA A 108 -2.48 8.52 -7.12
CA ALA A 108 -2.80 7.39 -7.97
C ALA A 108 -1.71 6.32 -7.87
N VAL A 109 -2.12 5.08 -7.65
CA VAL A 109 -1.22 3.92 -7.50
C VAL A 109 -1.78 2.74 -8.27
N ASP A 110 -0.93 2.07 -9.03
CA ASP A 110 -1.26 0.78 -9.65
C ASP A 110 -0.85 -0.38 -8.73
N LEU A 111 -1.84 -1.06 -8.14
CA LEU A 111 -1.63 -2.14 -7.18
C LEU A 111 -1.40 -3.47 -7.90
N LYS A 112 -0.23 -4.05 -7.64
CA LYS A 112 0.19 -5.32 -8.22
C LYS A 112 -0.25 -6.50 -7.36
N PRO A 113 -0.58 -7.65 -7.98
CA PRO A 113 -1.03 -8.83 -7.28
C PRO A 113 0.05 -9.39 -6.35
N GLY A 114 -0.31 -9.57 -5.07
CA GLY A 114 0.60 -10.10 -4.06
C GLY A 114 1.78 -9.18 -3.76
N TYR A 115 1.61 -7.86 -3.90
CA TYR A 115 2.59 -6.86 -3.46
C TYR A 115 2.07 -6.06 -2.28
N ALA A 116 3.02 -5.62 -1.45
CA ALA A 116 2.79 -4.67 -0.39
C ALA A 116 3.39 -3.31 -0.74
N TYR A 117 2.66 -2.29 -0.32
CA TYR A 117 2.97 -0.89 -0.50
C TYR A 117 3.00 -0.21 0.86
N GLN A 118 3.95 0.69 1.05
CA GLN A 118 4.01 1.52 2.24
C GLN A 118 3.88 2.97 1.83
N PHE A 119 3.01 3.68 2.53
CA PHE A 119 2.77 5.10 2.37
C PHE A 119 2.87 5.78 3.72
N ARG A 120 3.29 7.04 3.69
CA ARG A 120 3.23 7.91 4.84
C ARG A 120 2.29 9.08 4.61
N GLY A 121 1.62 9.47 5.70
CA GLY A 121 0.95 10.74 5.83
C GLY A 121 1.84 11.73 6.57
N PHE A 122 2.07 12.91 6.01
CA PHE A 122 2.82 13.99 6.64
C PHE A 122 2.06 15.31 6.56
N ARG A 123 2.54 16.36 7.25
CA ARG A 123 2.08 17.73 6.98
C ARG A 123 3.13 18.48 6.19
N ASN A 124 2.70 19.16 5.13
CA ASN A 124 3.59 19.99 4.32
C ASN A 124 3.93 21.31 5.05
N ALA A 125 4.74 22.17 4.42
CA ALA A 125 5.12 23.46 5.00
C ALA A 125 3.94 24.42 5.20
N SER A 126 2.88 24.29 4.39
CA SER A 126 1.63 25.05 4.50
C SER A 126 0.72 24.53 5.63
N GLY A 127 1.03 23.35 6.19
CA GLY A 127 0.23 22.69 7.22
C GLY A 127 -0.80 21.72 6.67
N ASP A 128 -0.96 21.59 5.35
CA ASP A 128 -1.91 20.65 4.75
C ASP A 128 -1.40 19.21 4.87
N PRO A 129 -2.31 18.21 4.91
CA PRO A 129 -1.92 16.83 4.77
C PRO A 129 -1.17 16.57 3.46
N GLY A 130 -0.30 15.58 3.46
CA GLY A 130 0.40 15.08 2.30
C GLY A 130 0.52 13.56 2.38
N ILE A 131 0.53 12.91 1.22
CA ILE A 131 0.75 11.47 1.09
C ILE A 131 1.96 11.22 0.19
N SER A 132 2.80 10.25 0.54
CA SER A 132 3.92 9.83 -0.30
C SER A 132 4.24 8.36 -0.05
N ALA A 133 4.74 7.68 -1.09
CA ALA A 133 5.26 6.33 -0.97
C ALA A 133 6.53 6.32 -0.09
N THR A 134 6.71 5.27 0.69
CA THR A 134 7.86 5.08 1.56
C THR A 134 8.64 3.81 1.25
N GLY A 135 9.96 3.90 1.42
CA GLY A 135 10.87 2.77 1.24
C GLY A 135 10.93 2.25 -0.20
N ARG A 136 11.20 0.95 -0.34
CA ARG A 136 11.28 0.23 -1.63
C ARG A 136 9.93 -0.37 -2.06
N ALA A 137 8.80 0.25 -1.70
CA ALA A 137 7.51 -0.19 -2.21
C ALA A 137 7.45 -0.06 -3.75
N PRO A 138 6.87 -1.02 -4.47
CA PRO A 138 6.23 -2.25 -3.98
C PRO A 138 7.23 -3.39 -3.65
N TYR A 139 6.94 -4.19 -2.63
CA TYR A 139 7.69 -5.41 -2.29
C TYR A 139 6.77 -6.65 -2.22
N PRO A 140 7.25 -7.87 -2.52
CA PRO A 140 6.42 -9.06 -2.50
C PRO A 140 5.73 -9.26 -1.13
N TYR A 141 4.45 -9.58 -1.18
CA TYR A 141 3.57 -9.84 -0.05
C TYR A 141 2.66 -11.02 -0.34
N ALA A 142 2.98 -12.17 0.23
CA ALA A 142 2.08 -13.31 0.27
C ALA A 142 1.33 -13.29 1.61
N ASN A 143 0.00 -13.22 1.57
CA ASN A 143 -0.86 -13.37 2.75
C ASN A 143 -0.55 -14.68 3.49
N ALA A 144 -0.30 -14.62 4.81
CA ALA A 144 -0.04 -15.79 5.66
C ALA A 144 -1.29 -16.70 5.70
N GLY A 145 -1.32 -17.71 4.84
CA GLY A 145 -2.45 -18.63 4.66
C GLY A 145 -2.52 -19.20 3.24
N THR A 146 -1.92 -18.49 2.29
CA THR A 146 -1.60 -19.02 0.97
C THR A 146 -0.15 -18.73 0.73
N THR A 147 0.67 -19.78 0.74
CA THR A 147 1.81 -19.79 -0.15
C THR A 147 1.25 -19.36 -1.52
N ILE A 148 1.68 -18.20 -2.05
CA ILE A 148 1.96 -18.19 -3.49
C ILE A 148 2.80 -19.45 -3.64
N PRO A 149 2.35 -20.52 -4.31
CA PRO A 149 3.20 -21.68 -4.44
C PRO A 149 4.48 -21.11 -5.03
N ALA A 150 5.56 -21.12 -4.23
CA ALA A 150 6.88 -21.04 -4.81
C ALA A 150 6.81 -22.10 -5.91
N PRO A 151 7.12 -21.73 -7.17
CA PRO A 151 6.91 -22.60 -8.33
C PRO A 151 7.33 -24.01 -7.93
N ALA A 152 6.34 -24.91 -7.89
CA ALA A 152 6.49 -26.19 -7.21
C ALA A 152 7.68 -26.92 -7.83
N GLY A 153 8.78 -27.00 -7.08
CA GLY A 153 9.96 -27.77 -7.46
C GLY A 153 10.65 -27.32 -8.76
N GLY A 154 10.99 -26.04 -8.90
CA GLY A 154 11.93 -25.62 -9.95
C GLY A 154 12.15 -24.12 -9.97
N MET A 155 13.39 -23.68 -10.19
CA MET A 155 13.61 -22.29 -10.64
C MET A 155 12.86 -22.10 -11.97
N LEU A 156 11.92 -21.16 -12.01
CA LEU A 156 11.32 -20.70 -13.26
C LEU A 156 12.44 -20.34 -14.25
N THR A 157 12.26 -20.71 -15.51
CA THR A 157 13.20 -20.35 -16.57
C THR A 157 13.22 -18.84 -16.76
N LYS A 158 14.31 -18.33 -17.34
CA LYS A 158 14.45 -16.90 -17.66
C LYS A 158 13.31 -16.42 -18.57
N GLU A 159 12.82 -17.29 -19.43
CA GLU A 159 11.71 -17.04 -20.36
C GLU A 159 10.38 -16.94 -19.62
N GLN A 160 10.12 -17.83 -18.65
CA GLN A 160 8.93 -17.75 -17.81
C GLN A 160 8.92 -16.46 -16.98
N TRP A 161 10.08 -16.05 -16.45
CA TRP A 161 10.21 -14.77 -15.76
C TRP A 161 9.90 -13.58 -16.67
N ARG A 162 10.42 -13.60 -17.91
CA ARG A 162 10.13 -12.54 -18.88
C ARG A 162 8.64 -12.48 -19.22
N GLN A 163 7.97 -13.62 -19.32
CA GLN A 163 6.53 -13.69 -19.59
C GLN A 163 5.69 -13.18 -18.41
N ILE A 164 6.10 -13.43 -17.17
CA ILE A 164 5.44 -12.87 -15.98
C ILE A 164 5.60 -11.35 -15.96
N ASP A 165 6.80 -10.85 -16.21
CA ASP A 165 7.07 -9.40 -16.28
C ASP A 165 6.28 -8.73 -17.40
N GLU A 166 6.19 -9.39 -18.56
CA GLU A 166 5.40 -8.91 -19.69
C GLU A 166 3.90 -8.90 -19.37
N LEU A 167 3.37 -9.96 -18.75
CA LEU A 167 1.99 -10.03 -18.30
C LEU A 167 1.66 -8.94 -17.27
N ASN A 168 2.57 -8.67 -16.34
CA ASN A 168 2.46 -7.58 -15.36
C ASN A 168 2.56 -6.18 -15.99
N SER A 169 3.17 -6.07 -17.18
CA SER A 169 3.31 -4.80 -17.90
C SER A 169 2.15 -4.50 -18.85
N GLN A 170 1.29 -5.48 -19.13
CA GLN A 170 0.12 -5.30 -19.99
C GLN A 170 -1.00 -4.59 -19.22
N THR A 171 -1.14 -3.29 -19.44
CA THR A 171 -2.20 -2.47 -18.85
C THR A 171 -3.56 -2.84 -19.45
N GLY A 172 -4.57 -3.06 -18.60
CA GLY A 172 -5.96 -3.30 -19.04
C GLY A 172 -6.34 -4.75 -19.34
N LEU A 173 -5.52 -5.74 -18.98
CA LEU A 173 -5.97 -7.14 -18.97
C LEU A 173 -7.10 -7.32 -17.94
N PRO A 174 -8.27 -7.88 -18.32
CA PRO A 174 -9.29 -8.22 -17.34
C PRO A 174 -8.77 -9.29 -16.38
N TYR A 175 -9.18 -9.21 -15.11
CA TYR A 175 -8.58 -9.96 -14.01
C TYR A 175 -8.61 -11.49 -14.20
N ASP A 176 -9.69 -12.02 -14.78
CA ASP A 176 -9.84 -13.44 -15.09
C ASP A 176 -8.84 -13.91 -16.16
N GLU A 177 -8.56 -13.07 -17.15
CA GLU A 177 -7.57 -13.29 -18.19
C GLU A 177 -6.15 -13.30 -17.62
N TYR A 178 -5.83 -12.36 -16.73
CA TYR A 178 -4.55 -12.32 -16.01
C TYR A 178 -4.33 -13.62 -15.22
N GLN A 179 -5.33 -14.07 -14.46
CA GLN A 179 -5.23 -15.30 -13.67
C GLN A 179 -5.05 -16.55 -14.53
N ARG A 180 -5.80 -16.68 -15.65
CA ARG A 180 -5.64 -17.80 -16.59
C ARG A 180 -4.21 -17.89 -17.13
N ARG A 181 -3.66 -16.75 -17.55
CA ARG A 181 -2.30 -16.68 -18.12
C ARG A 181 -1.22 -16.92 -17.07
N TYR A 182 -1.39 -16.36 -15.87
CA TYR A 182 -0.48 -16.62 -14.75
C TYR A 182 -0.42 -18.11 -14.40
N GLN A 183 -1.56 -18.78 -14.29
CA GLN A 183 -1.62 -20.21 -14.00
C GLN A 183 -0.97 -21.06 -15.11
N GLN A 184 -1.11 -20.67 -16.38
CA GLN A 184 -0.43 -21.34 -17.50
C GLN A 184 1.09 -21.23 -17.41
N ILE A 185 1.63 -20.06 -17.04
CA ILE A 185 3.08 -19.86 -16.91
C ILE A 185 3.64 -20.65 -15.73
N MET A 186 2.90 -20.69 -14.61
CA MET A 186 3.31 -21.37 -13.38
C MET A 186 3.11 -22.90 -13.40
N GLY A 187 2.20 -23.41 -14.24
CA GLY A 187 1.90 -24.84 -14.40
C GLY A 187 2.42 -25.48 -15.70
N GLY A 188 3.04 -24.70 -16.59
CA GLY A 188 3.50 -25.13 -17.91
C GLY A 188 4.87 -25.79 -17.89
N GLY A 189 4.97 -26.96 -17.26
CA GLY A 189 6.22 -27.72 -17.16
C GLY A 189 6.02 -29.21 -16.94
N SER A 190 5.20 -29.88 -17.77
CA SER A 190 5.40 -31.30 -18.12
C SER A 190 4.44 -31.75 -19.22
N THR A 191 5.00 -32.07 -20.39
CA THR A 191 4.54 -33.19 -21.18
C THR A 191 4.75 -34.46 -20.36
N GLY A 192 3.69 -35.17 -20.00
CA GLY A 192 3.76 -36.46 -19.32
C GLY A 192 2.40 -36.96 -18.83
N ASP A 193 1.92 -38.02 -19.48
CA ASP A 193 0.69 -38.78 -19.24
C ASP A 193 0.17 -38.91 -17.79
N GLY A 194 -1.16 -38.86 -17.65
CA GLY A 194 -1.88 -39.70 -16.69
C GLY A 194 -2.87 -38.98 -15.76
N GLY A 195 -4.17 -39.17 -15.99
CA GLY A 195 -5.21 -38.99 -14.96
C GLY A 195 -6.40 -38.14 -15.39
N GLY A 196 -7.31 -38.73 -16.15
CA GLY A 196 -8.53 -38.06 -16.62
C GLY A 196 -9.50 -37.68 -15.50
N TYR A 197 -10.09 -36.49 -15.63
CA TYR A 197 -11.40 -36.19 -15.07
C TYR A 197 -12.40 -36.15 -16.22
N ARG A 198 -13.17 -37.23 -16.38
CA ARG A 198 -14.33 -37.25 -17.28
C ARG A 198 -15.50 -36.63 -16.50
N PRO A 199 -16.13 -35.55 -16.99
CA PRO A 199 -17.38 -35.09 -16.40
C PRO A 199 -18.45 -36.15 -16.70
N ASN A 200 -19.09 -36.66 -15.65
CA ASN A 200 -20.19 -37.60 -15.76
C ASN A 200 -21.43 -36.84 -16.26
N THR A 201 -21.68 -36.91 -17.56
CA THR A 201 -23.01 -36.68 -18.13
C THR A 201 -23.68 -38.03 -18.31
N ARG A 202 -24.71 -38.31 -17.51
CA ARG A 202 -25.84 -39.15 -17.92
C ARG A 202 -27.11 -38.82 -17.13
N HIS A 203 -28.09 -38.40 -17.93
CA HIS A 203 -29.55 -38.38 -17.77
C HIS A 203 -30.18 -37.45 -16.74
#